data_AF-A0A495JPC8-F1
#
_entry.id   AF-A0A495JPC8-F1
#
_cell.length_a   1.000
_cell.length_b   1.000
_cell.length_c   1.000
_cell.angle_alpha   90.00
_cell.angle_beta   90.00
_cell.angle_gamma   90.00
#
_symmetry.space_group_name_H-M   'P 1'
#
loop_
_entity.id
_entity.type
_entity.pdbx_description
1 polymer ?
#
loop_
_entity_poly.entity_id
_entity_poly.type
_entity_poly.pdbx_seq_one_letter_code
_entity_poly.pdbx_strand_id
1 'polypeptide(L)'
;MRTARALVAAGLLIAGSLVAIAAAGPAQADTQICEQYGSTTIQGRYVVQNNRWGTTAQQCINVTDTGFSVLSQQGSAPTNGAPVSYPSVYLGCHYGNCSPGTNLPMQVSRISSATSSINYTYVSGATYNASYDIWLDPTPKTTGVNQMEIMIWFNRQGSIQPIGSRTGSATVGGRSWEVWTGNNGGNNVVSYVAPSAITSWNFSVLDFINDVRNRGAITNSWYLTSVQAGFEPWQGGAGLGVNSFSAAVNSGTPPTTPPTAGPPTTPPNPGTGGCRVGYTSNSWQNGFTADVSVTNTGSSPVNGWTLAYNLPSGQQVTSAWNANVTQSGSAVTARNIGWNGTIAPGSTVSFGYQGTHGGGYTAPTAFTLNGTTCTRA
;
A
#
# COMPACT_ATOMS: atom_id res chain seq x y z
N MET A 1 13.08 94.00 4.02
CA MET A 1 13.53 93.96 2.59
C MET A 1 14.02 92.54 2.32
N ARG A 2 13.32 91.76 1.47
CA ARG A 2 13.80 91.15 0.19
C ARG A 2 15.10 90.32 0.34
N THR A 3 15.28 89.05 -0.08
CA THR A 3 14.63 88.18 -1.09
C THR A 3 15.35 86.81 -1.16
N ALA A 4 14.63 85.78 -1.68
CA ALA A 4 15.06 84.56 -2.42
C ALA A 4 15.92 83.47 -1.72
N ARG A 5 15.51 82.18 -1.60
CA ARG A 5 15.10 81.08 -2.53
C ARG A 5 16.26 80.39 -3.30
N ALA A 6 16.41 79.07 -3.04
CA ALA A 6 16.71 77.91 -3.93
C ALA A 6 17.79 76.98 -3.33
N LEU A 7 17.45 75.80 -2.77
CA LEU A 7 17.29 74.47 -3.40
C LEU A 7 18.58 73.89 -4.01
N VAL A 8 19.04 72.72 -3.49
CA VAL A 8 19.28 71.46 -4.24
C VAL A 8 19.69 70.28 -3.32
N ALA A 9 18.89 69.21 -3.44
CA ALA A 9 19.13 67.77 -3.30
C ALA A 9 19.82 67.15 -2.07
N ALA A 10 19.01 66.56 -1.18
CA ALA A 10 19.39 65.39 -0.40
C ALA A 10 18.72 64.15 -1.02
N GLY A 11 19.51 63.22 -1.57
CA GLY A 11 19.03 61.94 -2.05
C GLY A 11 18.64 61.02 -0.91
N LEU A 12 17.36 60.64 -0.83
CA LEU A 12 16.89 59.56 0.04
C LEU A 12 17.06 58.22 -0.67
N LEU A 13 17.93 57.38 -0.14
CA LEU A 13 17.98 55.94 -0.43
C LEU A 13 16.77 55.28 0.25
N ILE A 14 15.77 54.88 -0.54
CA ILE A 14 14.69 53.99 -0.08
C ILE A 14 15.21 52.55 -0.22
N ALA A 15 15.65 51.95 0.88
CA ALA A 15 15.84 50.51 0.96
C ALA A 15 14.45 49.85 1.03
N GLY A 16 13.98 49.32 -0.10
CA GLY A 16 12.74 48.55 -0.18
C GLY A 16 12.93 47.19 0.49
N SER A 17 12.39 47.02 1.69
CA SER A 17 12.24 45.72 2.33
C SER A 17 11.18 44.91 1.57
N LEU A 18 11.62 43.99 0.71
CA LEU A 18 10.77 42.95 0.13
C LEU A 18 10.35 41.98 1.25
N VAL A 19 9.20 42.25 1.87
CA VAL A 19 8.51 41.27 2.72
C VAL A 19 7.92 40.23 1.78
N ALA A 20 8.53 39.05 1.72
CA ALA A 20 7.91 37.89 1.09
C ALA A 20 6.68 37.50 1.92
N ILE A 21 5.50 37.91 1.46
CA ILE A 21 4.23 37.41 1.97
C ILE A 21 4.13 35.97 1.49
N ALA A 22 4.57 35.02 2.33
CA ALA A 22 4.18 33.64 2.16
C ALA A 22 2.65 33.62 2.23
N ALA A 23 2.00 33.27 1.13
CA ALA A 23 0.56 32.99 1.14
C ALA A 23 0.35 31.79 2.06
N ALA A 24 0.01 32.06 3.32
CA ALA A 24 -0.52 31.05 4.20
C ALA A 24 -1.78 30.51 3.53
N GLY A 25 -1.80 29.21 3.24
CA GLY A 25 -3.03 28.53 2.84
C GLY A 25 -4.12 28.77 3.90
N PRO A 26 -5.40 28.64 3.54
CA PRO A 26 -6.49 28.83 4.50
C PRO A 26 -6.26 27.88 5.70
N ALA A 27 -6.18 28.43 6.91
CA ALA A 27 -6.18 27.64 8.12
C ALA A 27 -7.54 26.92 8.21
N GLN A 28 -7.55 25.61 7.97
CA GLN A 28 -8.71 24.78 8.28
C GLN A 28 -8.76 24.60 9.80
N ALA A 29 -9.90 24.92 10.41
CA ALA A 29 -10.11 24.62 11.82
C ALA A 29 -10.34 23.10 11.98
N ASP A 30 -9.75 22.50 13.01
CA ASP A 30 -9.99 21.10 13.33
C ASP A 30 -11.50 20.83 13.48
N THR A 31 -11.95 19.69 12.96
CA THR A 31 -13.37 19.31 13.01
C THR A 31 -13.61 18.35 14.18
N GLN A 32 -14.38 18.79 15.17
CA GLN A 32 -14.83 17.91 16.25
C GLN A 32 -16.04 17.07 15.80
N ILE A 33 -16.01 15.76 16.08
CA ILE A 33 -17.11 14.83 15.80
C ILE A 33 -17.45 14.10 17.10
N CYS A 34 -18.71 14.15 17.52
CA CYS A 34 -19.20 13.47 18.75
C CYS A 34 -20.37 12.53 18.47
N GLU A 35 -21.01 12.65 17.30
CA GLU A 35 -22.07 11.77 16.84
C GLU A 35 -21.57 10.34 16.77
N GLN A 36 -22.41 9.39 17.17
CA GLN A 36 -22.03 7.97 17.28
C GLN A 36 -21.40 7.42 15.98
N TYR A 37 -22.00 7.77 14.83
CA TYR A 37 -21.52 7.40 13.50
C TYR A 37 -21.15 8.63 12.66
N GLY A 38 -20.78 9.74 13.31
CA GLY A 38 -20.30 10.93 12.63
C GLY A 38 -19.00 10.65 11.88
N SER A 39 -18.85 11.28 10.71
CA SER A 39 -17.64 11.16 9.88
C SER A 39 -17.41 12.44 9.09
N THR A 40 -16.16 12.64 8.66
CA THR A 40 -15.75 13.69 7.72
C THR A 40 -14.63 13.17 6.82
N THR A 41 -14.18 13.97 5.86
CA THR A 41 -13.09 13.61 4.95
C THR A 41 -11.86 14.47 5.18
N ILE A 42 -10.67 13.88 5.05
CA ILE A 42 -9.39 14.58 5.09
C ILE A 42 -8.67 14.44 3.75
N GLN A 43 -7.93 15.48 3.34
CA GLN A 43 -7.13 15.52 2.10
C GLN A 43 -7.95 15.21 0.82
N GLY A 44 -9.28 15.33 0.87
CA GLY A 44 -10.17 14.92 -0.22
C GLY A 44 -9.97 13.47 -0.66
N ARG A 45 -9.56 12.58 0.25
CA ARG A 45 -9.13 11.22 -0.10
C ARG A 45 -9.53 10.15 0.91
N TYR A 46 -9.48 10.48 2.20
CA TYR A 46 -9.73 9.53 3.29
C TYR A 46 -10.96 9.97 4.09
N VAL A 47 -11.66 9.01 4.67
CA VAL A 47 -12.74 9.29 5.63
C VAL A 47 -12.21 9.05 7.03
N VAL A 48 -12.53 9.95 7.95
CA VAL A 48 -12.33 9.78 9.39
C VAL A 48 -13.69 9.58 10.03
N GLN A 49 -13.82 8.57 10.88
CA GLN A 49 -15.09 8.18 11.51
C GLN A 49 -14.94 8.03 13.02
N ASN A 50 -15.97 8.48 13.77
CA ASN A 50 -16.03 8.27 15.21
C ASN A 50 -16.35 6.80 15.55
N ASN A 51 -17.21 6.17 14.74
CA ASN A 51 -17.55 4.74 14.76
C ASN A 51 -17.68 4.15 16.16
N ARG A 52 -18.57 4.73 16.96
CA ARG A 52 -18.83 4.33 18.34
C ARG A 52 -19.92 3.26 18.41
N TRP A 53 -19.63 2.11 17.81
CA TRP A 53 -20.61 1.05 17.59
C TRP A 53 -20.95 0.23 18.84
N GLY A 54 -20.02 0.11 19.80
CA GLY A 54 -20.13 -0.80 20.94
C GLY A 54 -20.63 -0.16 22.24
N THR A 55 -20.98 1.14 22.25
CA THR A 55 -21.46 1.82 23.46
C THR A 55 -22.37 3.01 23.18
N THR A 56 -23.26 3.30 24.14
CA THR A 56 -24.07 4.53 24.18
C THR A 56 -23.37 5.68 24.92
N ALA A 57 -22.34 5.40 25.72
CA ALA A 57 -21.56 6.42 26.41
C ALA A 57 -20.82 7.33 25.40
N GLN A 58 -20.60 8.61 25.73
CA GLN A 58 -20.10 9.56 24.74
C GLN A 58 -18.65 9.31 24.32
N GLN A 59 -18.34 9.55 23.05
CA GLN A 59 -16.98 9.61 22.52
C GLN A 59 -16.91 10.74 21.51
N CYS A 60 -15.85 11.54 21.58
CA CYS A 60 -15.57 12.60 20.61
C CYS A 60 -14.15 12.47 20.05
N ILE A 61 -13.99 12.76 18.76
CA ILE A 61 -12.70 12.87 18.09
C ILE A 61 -12.50 14.28 17.54
N ASN A 62 -11.24 14.72 17.50
CA ASN A 62 -10.80 15.93 16.82
C ASN A 62 -10.10 15.53 15.53
N VAL A 63 -10.65 15.90 14.38
CA VAL A 63 -10.12 15.56 13.07
C VAL A 63 -9.22 16.69 12.59
N THR A 64 -7.98 16.33 12.23
CA THR A 64 -6.97 17.24 11.67
C THR A 64 -6.82 16.97 10.16
N ASP A 65 -5.98 17.73 9.47
CA ASP A 65 -5.72 17.53 8.04
C ASP A 65 -5.16 16.14 7.69
N THR A 66 -4.45 15.49 8.63
CA THR A 66 -3.70 14.25 8.38
C THR A 66 -4.18 13.05 9.18
N GLY A 67 -5.09 13.24 10.11
CA GLY A 67 -5.65 12.15 10.92
C GLY A 67 -6.62 12.67 11.98
N PHE A 68 -6.51 12.16 13.20
CA PHE A 68 -7.40 12.55 14.30
C PHE A 68 -6.80 12.25 15.67
N SER A 69 -7.36 12.86 16.71
CA SER A 69 -7.17 12.46 18.10
C SER A 69 -8.49 12.16 18.80
N VAL A 70 -8.48 11.26 19.78
CA VAL A 70 -9.63 11.00 20.65
C VAL A 70 -9.65 12.05 21.75
N LEU A 71 -10.63 12.96 21.72
CA LEU A 71 -10.78 14.00 22.73
C LEU A 71 -11.36 13.45 24.03
N SER A 72 -12.36 12.59 23.91
CA SER A 72 -13.03 11.94 25.03
C SER A 72 -13.47 10.55 24.64
N GLN A 73 -13.35 9.61 25.57
CA GLN A 73 -13.93 8.28 25.49
C GLN A 73 -14.53 7.99 26.86
N GLN A 74 -15.86 7.89 26.91
CA GLN A 74 -16.61 7.55 28.12
C GLN A 74 -17.15 6.12 28.01
N GLY A 75 -17.35 5.49 29.17
CA GLY A 75 -17.83 4.12 29.27
C GLY A 75 -16.72 3.08 29.09
N SER A 76 -17.05 1.84 29.46
CA SER A 76 -16.12 0.73 29.47
C SER A 76 -16.79 -0.56 29.00
N ALA A 77 -16.02 -1.46 28.40
CA ALA A 77 -16.44 -2.82 28.07
C ALA A 77 -15.57 -3.88 28.80
N PRO A 78 -16.12 -5.07 29.10
CA PRO A 78 -15.33 -6.22 29.53
C PRO A 78 -14.27 -6.59 28.50
N THR A 79 -13.03 -6.83 28.94
CA THR A 79 -11.88 -7.06 28.03
C THR A 79 -11.90 -8.43 27.34
N ASN A 80 -12.82 -9.31 27.74
CA ASN A 80 -13.12 -10.58 27.07
C ASN A 80 -14.27 -10.48 26.06
N GLY A 81 -14.80 -9.27 25.83
CA GLY A 81 -15.84 -8.98 24.84
C GLY A 81 -15.40 -7.96 23.80
N ALA A 82 -16.36 -7.43 23.06
CA ALA A 82 -16.15 -6.37 22.07
C ALA A 82 -15.60 -5.07 22.69
N PRO A 83 -14.81 -4.28 21.93
CA PRO A 83 -14.47 -2.92 22.32
C PRO A 83 -15.70 -2.00 22.25
N VAL A 84 -15.57 -0.79 22.81
CA VAL A 84 -16.68 0.18 22.81
C VAL A 84 -16.83 0.93 21.48
N SER A 85 -15.80 0.95 20.64
CA SER A 85 -15.75 1.72 19.39
C SER A 85 -14.56 1.32 18.53
N TYR A 86 -14.51 1.86 17.31
CA TYR A 86 -13.31 1.84 16.45
C TYR A 86 -13.13 3.18 15.71
N PRO A 87 -12.82 4.28 16.42
CA PRO A 87 -12.47 5.55 15.78
C PRO A 87 -11.26 5.34 14.86
N SER A 88 -11.41 5.71 13.60
CA SER A 88 -10.48 5.29 12.55
C SER A 88 -10.49 6.23 11.35
N VAL A 89 -9.44 6.14 10.55
CA VAL A 89 -9.30 6.74 9.22
C VAL A 89 -9.20 5.64 8.16
N TYR A 90 -9.80 5.82 6.99
CA TYR A 90 -9.78 4.80 5.95
C TYR A 90 -9.78 5.29 4.50
N LEU A 91 -9.28 4.42 3.62
CA LEU A 91 -9.48 4.42 2.17
C LEU A 91 -10.43 3.28 1.81
N GLY A 92 -11.45 3.54 0.98
CA GLY A 92 -12.39 2.52 0.51
C GLY A 92 -13.84 2.77 0.94
N CYS A 93 -14.63 1.72 1.02
CA CYS A 93 -16.05 1.78 1.38
C CYS A 93 -16.35 1.03 2.68
N HIS A 94 -17.10 1.66 3.57
CA HIS A 94 -17.54 1.09 4.84
C HIS A 94 -19.00 1.47 5.10
N TYR A 95 -19.90 0.49 5.17
CA TYR A 95 -21.36 0.67 5.36
C TYR A 95 -22.00 1.72 4.44
N GLY A 96 -21.58 1.77 3.17
CA GLY A 96 -22.08 2.69 2.16
C GLY A 96 -21.39 4.06 2.14
N ASN A 97 -20.56 4.36 3.13
CA ASN A 97 -19.72 5.55 3.13
C ASN A 97 -18.39 5.24 2.43
N CYS A 98 -18.16 5.85 1.28
CA CYS A 98 -16.97 5.62 0.46
C CYS A 98 -16.08 6.85 0.44
N SER A 99 -14.77 6.65 0.61
CA SER A 99 -13.82 7.74 0.62
C SER A 99 -13.69 8.38 -0.78
N PRO A 100 -13.48 9.71 -0.88
CA PRO A 100 -13.52 10.39 -2.16
C PRO A 100 -12.47 9.85 -3.14
N GLY A 101 -12.89 9.58 -4.37
CA GLY A 101 -12.02 9.10 -5.44
C GLY A 101 -11.42 7.70 -5.22
N THR A 102 -11.94 6.92 -4.26
CA THR A 102 -11.47 5.55 -4.05
C THR A 102 -11.76 4.66 -5.25
N ASN A 103 -10.84 3.75 -5.55
CA ASN A 103 -10.98 2.70 -6.55
C ASN A 103 -11.33 1.34 -5.93
N LEU A 104 -11.66 1.32 -4.63
CA LEU A 104 -12.17 0.15 -3.94
C LEU A 104 -13.71 0.15 -3.99
N PRO A 105 -14.36 -1.01 -4.14
CA PRO A 105 -13.78 -2.36 -4.09
C PRO A 105 -12.94 -2.77 -5.30
N MET A 106 -11.75 -3.34 -5.07
CA MET A 106 -10.88 -3.84 -6.13
C MET A 106 -10.61 -5.33 -5.95
N GLN A 107 -10.81 -6.11 -7.02
CA GLN A 107 -10.54 -7.54 -7.00
C GLN A 107 -9.05 -7.80 -6.71
N VAL A 108 -8.74 -8.70 -5.78
CA VAL A 108 -7.39 -9.02 -5.31
C VAL A 108 -6.45 -9.37 -6.48
N SER A 109 -6.94 -10.13 -7.47
CA SER A 109 -6.19 -10.46 -8.70
C SER A 109 -5.75 -9.24 -9.51
N ARG A 110 -6.43 -8.10 -9.38
CA ARG A 110 -6.16 -6.87 -10.11
C ARG A 110 -5.26 -5.92 -9.34
N ILE A 111 -4.96 -6.17 -8.06
CA ILE A 111 -4.14 -5.26 -7.25
C ILE A 111 -2.67 -5.49 -7.61
N SER A 112 -2.02 -4.48 -8.18
CA SER A 112 -0.57 -4.51 -8.45
C SER A 112 0.24 -4.08 -7.23
N SER A 113 -0.29 -3.13 -6.46
CA SER A 113 0.29 -2.66 -5.20
C SER A 113 -0.81 -2.16 -4.28
N ALA A 114 -0.71 -2.45 -2.98
CA ALA A 114 -1.50 -1.81 -1.95
C ALA A 114 -0.56 -1.38 -0.82
N THR A 115 -0.28 -0.09 -0.71
CA THR A 115 0.65 0.47 0.29
C THR A 115 -0.10 1.29 1.32
N SER A 116 0.38 1.31 2.55
CA SER A 116 -0.14 2.17 3.60
C SER A 116 0.98 2.62 4.54
N SER A 117 0.85 3.83 5.08
CA SER A 117 1.68 4.33 6.16
C SER A 117 0.84 4.91 7.29
N ILE A 118 1.33 4.80 8.52
CA ILE A 118 0.70 5.43 9.68
C ILE A 118 1.72 5.93 10.70
N ASN A 119 1.33 6.94 11.47
CA ASN A 119 2.01 7.39 12.67
C ASN A 119 0.97 7.57 13.79
N TYR A 120 1.18 6.87 14.90
CA TYR A 120 0.29 6.87 16.06
C TYR A 120 0.84 7.70 17.23
N THR A 121 -0.06 8.27 18.01
CA THR A 121 0.15 8.71 19.40
C THR A 121 -0.53 7.73 20.33
N TYR A 122 0.22 7.21 21.30
CA TYR A 122 -0.27 6.28 22.32
C TYR A 122 -0.41 6.96 23.67
N VAL A 123 -1.28 6.41 24.51
CA VAL A 123 -1.44 6.83 25.90
C VAL A 123 -1.22 5.67 26.85
N SER A 124 -0.82 5.99 28.09
CA SER A 124 -0.75 5.05 29.20
C SER A 124 -2.04 5.07 30.02
N GLY A 125 -2.28 4.03 30.83
CA GLY A 125 -3.40 4.00 31.77
C GLY A 125 -4.77 3.74 31.15
N ALA A 126 -4.82 3.31 29.90
CA ALA A 126 -6.02 2.89 29.18
C ALA A 126 -5.90 1.43 28.71
N THR A 127 -7.03 0.80 28.40
CA THR A 127 -7.08 -0.54 27.78
C THR A 127 -7.59 -0.42 26.36
N TYR A 128 -6.71 -0.66 25.38
CA TYR A 128 -6.98 -0.47 23.96
C TYR A 128 -5.98 -1.24 23.09
N ASN A 129 -6.31 -1.43 21.83
CA ASN A 129 -5.32 -1.69 20.79
C ASN A 129 -5.20 -0.50 19.83
N ALA A 130 -4.09 -0.46 19.09
CA ALA A 130 -3.99 0.32 17.87
C ALA A 130 -3.90 -0.68 16.71
N SER A 131 -4.84 -0.63 15.78
CA SER A 131 -4.99 -1.66 14.74
C SER A 131 -5.24 -1.06 13.37
N TYR A 132 -4.85 -1.81 12.35
CA TYR A 132 -5.51 -1.74 11.05
C TYR A 132 -6.67 -2.73 11.02
N ASP A 133 -7.74 -2.36 10.32
CA ASP A 133 -8.81 -3.26 9.89
C ASP A 133 -8.90 -3.20 8.36
N ILE A 134 -8.62 -4.32 7.70
CA ILE A 134 -8.61 -4.45 6.25
C ILE A 134 -9.70 -5.45 5.86
N TRP A 135 -10.66 -4.98 5.07
CA TRP A 135 -11.87 -5.74 4.79
C TRP A 135 -11.85 -6.34 3.38
N LEU A 136 -12.23 -7.61 3.29
CA LEU A 136 -12.37 -8.33 2.02
C LEU A 136 -13.69 -9.09 1.93
N ASP A 137 -14.19 -9.23 0.70
CA ASP A 137 -15.45 -9.90 0.42
C ASP A 137 -15.41 -10.62 -0.94
N PRO A 138 -16.13 -11.75 -1.14
CA PRO A 138 -16.23 -12.38 -2.45
C PRO A 138 -16.94 -11.52 -3.50
N THR A 139 -17.69 -10.50 -3.07
CA THR A 139 -18.39 -9.55 -3.96
C THR A 139 -17.76 -8.15 -3.84
N PRO A 140 -17.92 -7.26 -4.84
CA PRO A 140 -17.46 -5.87 -4.74
C PRO A 140 -18.36 -5.06 -3.79
N LYS A 141 -18.34 -5.42 -2.51
CA LYS A 141 -19.23 -4.92 -1.48
C LYS A 141 -18.86 -3.51 -1.05
N THR A 142 -19.84 -2.61 -1.02
CA THR A 142 -19.68 -1.23 -0.51
C THR A 142 -20.44 -0.99 0.80
N THR A 143 -21.37 -1.88 1.18
CA THR A 143 -22.18 -1.76 2.39
C THR A 143 -22.46 -3.12 3.05
N GLY A 144 -22.80 -3.11 4.34
CA GLY A 144 -22.96 -4.29 5.16
C GLY A 144 -21.63 -4.93 5.58
N VAL A 145 -21.74 -6.05 6.32
CA VAL A 145 -20.59 -6.77 6.86
C VAL A 145 -19.85 -7.50 5.75
N ASN A 146 -18.53 -7.33 5.67
CA ASN A 146 -17.64 -8.06 4.75
C ASN A 146 -17.30 -9.44 5.36
N GLN A 147 -17.04 -10.45 4.52
CA GLN A 147 -16.84 -11.82 5.03
C GLN A 147 -15.47 -12.07 5.69
N MET A 148 -14.44 -11.30 5.35
CA MET A 148 -13.09 -11.43 5.90
C MET A 148 -12.59 -10.09 6.43
N GLU A 149 -12.06 -10.15 7.64
CA GLU A 149 -11.38 -9.06 8.31
C GLU A 149 -9.94 -9.46 8.59
N ILE A 150 -9.02 -8.62 8.14
CA ILE A 150 -7.61 -8.73 8.49
C ILE A 150 -7.30 -7.62 9.48
N MET A 151 -6.94 -7.98 10.70
CA MET A 151 -6.51 -7.01 11.71
C MET A 151 -4.99 -7.02 11.87
N ILE A 152 -4.37 -5.85 11.93
CA ILE A 152 -2.93 -5.74 12.21
C ILE A 152 -2.75 -4.89 13.46
N TRP A 153 -2.51 -5.54 14.61
CA TRP A 153 -2.37 -4.88 15.91
C TRP A 153 -0.94 -4.37 16.07
N PHE A 154 -0.79 -3.05 15.97
CA PHE A 154 0.48 -2.33 16.11
C PHE A 154 0.86 -2.15 17.58
N ASN A 155 -0.13 -2.01 18.47
CA ASN A 155 0.08 -1.90 19.90
C ASN A 155 -1.11 -2.51 20.65
N ARG A 156 -0.85 -2.94 21.88
CA ARG A 156 -1.84 -3.39 22.85
C ARG A 156 -1.49 -2.85 24.22
N GLN A 157 -2.47 -2.29 24.91
CA GLN A 157 -2.39 -1.90 26.32
C GLN A 157 -3.53 -2.56 27.10
N GLY A 158 -3.23 -3.04 28.31
CA GLY A 158 -4.16 -3.81 29.14
C GLY A 158 -4.35 -5.26 28.68
N SER A 159 -5.19 -5.98 29.42
CA SER A 159 -5.42 -7.43 29.25
C SER A 159 -6.51 -7.71 28.22
N ILE A 160 -6.22 -7.43 26.95
CA ILE A 160 -7.07 -7.74 25.79
C ILE A 160 -6.39 -8.73 24.84
N GLN A 161 -7.16 -9.37 23.97
CA GLN A 161 -6.63 -10.29 22.95
C GLN A 161 -7.49 -10.23 21.68
N PRO A 162 -6.94 -10.65 20.52
CA PRO A 162 -7.73 -10.75 19.30
C PRO A 162 -8.85 -11.78 19.39
N ILE A 163 -9.77 -11.70 18.45
CA ILE A 163 -10.82 -12.68 18.24
C ILE A 163 -10.23 -14.06 17.94
N GLY A 164 -10.84 -15.10 18.51
CA GLY A 164 -10.49 -16.49 18.26
C GLY A 164 -9.32 -16.99 19.12
N SER A 165 -8.42 -17.73 18.48
CA SER A 165 -7.27 -18.37 19.14
C SER A 165 -6.00 -18.17 18.34
N ARG A 166 -4.86 -18.20 19.03
CA ARG A 166 -3.54 -18.17 18.41
C ARG A 166 -3.33 -19.44 17.56
N THR A 167 -3.06 -19.26 16.28
CA THR A 167 -2.82 -20.37 15.33
C THR A 167 -1.40 -20.42 14.80
N GLY A 168 -0.56 -19.45 15.15
CA GLY A 168 0.87 -19.56 14.89
C GLY A 168 1.60 -18.23 14.92
N SER A 169 2.56 -18.10 14.00
CA SER A 169 3.30 -16.87 13.74
C SER A 169 3.49 -16.66 12.24
N ALA A 170 3.82 -15.45 11.84
CA ALA A 170 4.14 -15.11 10.46
C ALA A 170 5.24 -14.06 10.40
N THR A 171 6.00 -14.05 9.29
CA THR A 171 6.87 -12.92 8.95
C THR A 171 6.28 -12.21 7.74
N VAL A 172 5.72 -11.03 7.95
CA VAL A 172 5.02 -10.23 6.93
C VAL A 172 5.55 -8.81 6.97
N GLY A 173 5.91 -8.25 5.80
CA GLY A 173 6.52 -6.92 5.71
C GLY A 173 7.85 -6.79 6.48
N GLY A 174 8.59 -7.89 6.63
CA GLY A 174 9.86 -7.91 7.39
C GLY A 174 9.70 -7.85 8.91
N ARG A 175 8.48 -8.02 9.44
CA ARG A 175 8.19 -8.06 10.88
C ARG A 175 7.61 -9.42 11.27
N SER A 176 7.92 -9.86 12.48
CA SER A 176 7.32 -11.06 13.08
C SER A 176 6.01 -10.71 13.77
N TRP A 177 5.02 -11.58 13.58
CA TRP A 177 3.67 -11.42 14.11
C TRP A 177 3.23 -12.71 14.79
N GLU A 178 2.54 -12.58 15.92
CA GLU A 178 1.68 -13.64 16.39
C GLU A 178 0.39 -13.64 15.57
N VAL A 179 -0.06 -14.81 15.10
CA VAL A 179 -1.24 -14.92 14.25
C VAL A 179 -2.39 -15.56 15.03
N TRP A 180 -3.54 -14.89 14.99
CA TRP A 180 -4.80 -15.33 15.55
C TRP A 180 -5.82 -15.51 14.43
N THR A 181 -6.67 -16.51 14.57
CA THR A 181 -7.80 -16.72 13.65
C THR A 181 -9.06 -17.04 14.43
N GLY A 182 -10.18 -16.48 13.99
CA GLY A 182 -11.48 -16.73 14.60
C GLY A 182 -12.63 -16.19 13.76
N ASN A 183 -13.79 -16.12 14.41
CA ASN A 183 -15.01 -15.58 13.85
C ASN A 183 -15.75 -14.83 14.98
N ASN A 184 -16.29 -13.65 14.70
CA ASN A 184 -16.98 -12.80 15.69
C ASN A 184 -18.51 -13.03 15.72
N GLY A 185 -19.00 -14.03 15.01
CA GLY A 185 -20.42 -14.31 14.78
C GLY A 185 -20.96 -13.71 13.47
N GLY A 186 -20.27 -12.73 12.88
CA GLY A 186 -20.64 -12.08 11.61
C GLY A 186 -19.65 -12.30 10.46
N ASN A 187 -18.35 -12.30 10.76
CA ASN A 187 -17.28 -12.46 9.77
C ASN A 187 -16.09 -13.25 10.33
N ASN A 188 -15.27 -13.75 9.42
CA ASN A 188 -13.99 -14.37 9.77
C ASN A 188 -12.95 -13.28 10.04
N VAL A 189 -12.05 -13.54 10.98
CA VAL A 189 -11.00 -12.61 11.39
C VAL A 189 -9.65 -13.33 11.38
N VAL A 190 -8.65 -12.71 10.74
CA VAL A 190 -7.24 -13.06 10.91
C VAL A 190 -6.51 -11.86 11.48
N SER A 191 -5.94 -12.00 12.68
CA SER A 191 -5.24 -10.91 13.36
C SER A 191 -3.74 -11.18 13.46
N TYR A 192 -2.95 -10.15 13.21
CA TYR A 192 -1.49 -10.14 13.32
C TYR A 192 -1.10 -9.24 14.47
N VAL A 193 -0.54 -9.80 15.53
CA VAL A 193 -0.19 -9.06 16.75
C VAL A 193 1.31 -8.82 16.81
N ALA A 194 1.70 -7.54 16.88
CA ALA A 194 3.09 -7.17 17.03
C ALA A 194 3.63 -7.59 18.42
N PRO A 195 4.88 -8.05 18.52
CA PRO A 195 5.48 -8.42 19.80
C PRO A 195 5.75 -7.21 20.72
N SER A 196 5.79 -6.01 20.16
CA SER A 196 5.96 -4.74 20.87
C SER A 196 5.34 -3.60 20.07
N ALA A 197 5.12 -2.45 20.72
CA ALA A 197 4.44 -1.30 20.13
C ALA A 197 5.16 -0.77 18.87
N ILE A 198 4.40 -0.56 17.79
CA ILE A 198 4.87 0.01 16.52
C ILE A 198 4.26 1.40 16.35
N THR A 199 4.97 2.46 16.72
CA THR A 199 4.44 3.83 16.61
C THR A 199 4.21 4.27 15.17
N SER A 200 5.09 3.86 14.24
CA SER A 200 4.95 4.22 12.83
C SER A 200 5.52 3.15 11.91
N TRP A 201 4.90 3.01 10.75
CA TRP A 201 5.34 2.05 9.74
C TRP A 201 4.79 2.41 8.36
N ASN A 202 5.55 2.07 7.32
CA ASN A 202 5.13 2.04 5.93
C ASN A 202 5.25 0.59 5.44
N PHE A 203 4.19 0.05 4.86
CA PHE A 203 4.11 -1.35 4.49
C PHE A 203 3.18 -1.62 3.32
N SER A 204 3.27 -2.84 2.80
CA SER A 204 2.37 -3.39 1.80
C SER A 204 1.21 -4.10 2.49
N VAL A 205 0.00 -3.56 2.35
CA VAL A 205 -1.26 -4.22 2.73
C VAL A 205 -1.42 -5.54 1.96
N LEU A 206 -0.91 -5.59 0.73
CA LEU A 206 -0.97 -6.78 -0.12
C LEU A 206 -0.18 -7.95 0.47
N ASP A 207 0.84 -7.71 1.30
CA ASP A 207 1.61 -8.79 1.95
C ASP A 207 0.74 -9.57 2.94
N PHE A 208 -0.11 -8.87 3.69
CA PHE A 208 -1.06 -9.49 4.62
C PHE A 208 -2.20 -10.19 3.88
N ILE A 209 -2.74 -9.57 2.81
CA ILE A 209 -3.72 -10.22 1.93
C ILE A 209 -3.15 -11.51 1.32
N ASN A 210 -1.89 -11.50 0.90
CA ASN A 210 -1.21 -12.68 0.37
C ASN A 210 -1.03 -13.76 1.43
N ASP A 211 -0.65 -13.42 2.67
CA ASP A 211 -0.53 -14.38 3.76
C ASP A 211 -1.89 -15.03 4.10
N VAL A 212 -2.96 -14.23 4.21
CA VAL A 212 -4.33 -14.73 4.42
C VAL A 212 -4.80 -15.62 3.27
N ARG A 213 -4.48 -15.27 2.01
CA ARG A 213 -4.74 -16.12 0.85
C ARG A 213 -3.97 -17.44 0.91
N ASN A 214 -2.70 -17.40 1.30
CA ASN A 214 -1.86 -18.60 1.41
C ASN A 214 -2.33 -19.55 2.53
N ARG A 215 -3.04 -19.01 3.54
CA ARG A 215 -3.75 -19.79 4.56
C ARG A 215 -5.08 -20.38 4.08
N GLY A 216 -5.50 -20.09 2.85
CA GLY A 216 -6.76 -20.57 2.26
C GLY A 216 -8.00 -19.81 2.72
N ALA A 217 -7.84 -18.67 3.40
CA ALA A 217 -8.97 -17.94 3.98
C ALA A 217 -9.69 -17.03 2.98
N ILE A 218 -9.05 -16.69 1.86
CA ILE A 218 -9.61 -15.92 0.73
C ILE A 218 -9.04 -16.46 -0.60
N THR A 219 -9.60 -16.01 -1.73
CA THR A 219 -9.04 -16.28 -3.06
C THR A 219 -8.70 -15.00 -3.82
N ASN A 220 -8.01 -15.12 -4.97
CA ASN A 220 -7.72 -13.98 -5.83
C ASN A 220 -8.97 -13.35 -6.48
N SER A 221 -10.13 -14.03 -6.46
CA SER A 221 -11.37 -13.48 -7.00
C SER A 221 -12.13 -12.58 -6.02
N TRP A 222 -11.71 -12.55 -4.75
CA TRP A 222 -12.27 -11.67 -3.72
C TRP A 222 -11.88 -10.21 -3.98
N TYR A 223 -12.53 -9.29 -3.27
CA TYR A 223 -12.34 -7.86 -3.39
C TYR A 223 -11.82 -7.30 -2.08
N LEU A 224 -10.79 -6.46 -2.15
CA LEU A 224 -10.43 -5.54 -1.09
C LEU A 224 -11.46 -4.39 -1.10
N THR A 225 -12.13 -4.13 0.01
CA THR A 225 -13.21 -3.14 0.09
C THR A 225 -12.81 -1.88 0.87
N SER A 226 -12.00 -2.03 1.92
CA SER A 226 -11.42 -0.90 2.64
C SER A 226 -10.11 -1.25 3.35
N VAL A 227 -9.28 -0.22 3.55
CA VAL A 227 -8.08 -0.23 4.41
C VAL A 227 -8.28 0.83 5.47
N GLN A 228 -8.47 0.41 6.71
CA GLN A 228 -8.76 1.28 7.84
C GLN A 228 -7.67 1.18 8.89
N ALA A 229 -7.46 2.25 9.64
CA ALA A 229 -6.55 2.25 10.77
C ALA A 229 -7.04 3.17 11.89
N GLY A 230 -6.92 2.71 13.14
CA GLY A 230 -7.47 3.40 14.29
C GLY A 230 -7.18 2.68 15.60
N PHE A 231 -8.13 2.77 16.52
CA PHE A 231 -8.01 2.21 17.86
C PHE A 231 -9.30 1.50 18.26
N GLU A 232 -9.18 0.33 18.88
CA GLU A 232 -10.28 -0.28 19.61
C GLU A 232 -10.09 -0.07 21.11
N PRO A 233 -10.75 0.93 21.73
CA PRO A 233 -10.72 1.11 23.17
C PRO A 233 -11.74 0.22 23.88
N TRP A 234 -11.33 -0.37 25.01
CA TRP A 234 -12.23 -0.99 25.97
C TRP A 234 -12.46 -0.09 27.18
N GLN A 235 -11.43 0.64 27.62
CA GLN A 235 -11.46 1.50 28.80
C GLN A 235 -10.54 2.71 28.61
N GLY A 236 -11.09 3.92 28.63
CA GLY A 236 -10.34 5.15 28.39
C GLY A 236 -9.92 5.31 26.92
N GLY A 237 -8.86 6.08 26.68
CA GLY A 237 -8.33 6.31 25.32
C GLY A 237 -8.35 7.77 24.88
N ALA A 238 -8.83 8.70 25.71
CA ALA A 238 -8.60 10.11 25.47
C ALA A 238 -7.09 10.40 25.33
N GLY A 239 -6.71 11.16 24.30
CA GLY A 239 -5.33 11.44 23.92
C GLY A 239 -4.71 10.48 22.90
N LEU A 240 -5.36 9.35 22.59
CA LEU A 240 -4.95 8.51 21.46
C LEU A 240 -5.05 9.31 20.15
N GLY A 241 -4.14 9.07 19.21
CA GLY A 241 -4.18 9.79 17.94
C GLY A 241 -3.57 9.06 16.77
N VAL A 242 -4.16 9.25 15.59
CA VAL A 242 -3.53 9.00 14.30
C VAL A 242 -2.98 10.34 13.83
N ASN A 243 -1.67 10.53 13.91
CA ASN A 243 -1.03 11.79 13.53
C ASN A 243 -0.98 11.94 12.01
N SER A 244 -0.77 10.84 11.29
CA SER A 244 -0.78 10.81 9.83
C SER A 244 -1.19 9.44 9.32
N PHE A 245 -1.99 9.40 8.26
CA PHE A 245 -2.34 8.18 7.54
C PHE A 245 -2.16 8.36 6.02
N SER A 246 -1.68 7.32 5.36
CA SER A 246 -1.80 7.18 3.92
C SER A 246 -2.18 5.76 3.54
N ALA A 247 -2.95 5.64 2.46
CA ALA A 247 -3.19 4.38 1.76
C ALA A 247 -3.34 4.64 0.26
N ALA A 248 -2.86 3.70 -0.54
CA ALA A 248 -3.01 3.67 -1.99
C ALA A 248 -3.10 2.23 -2.48
N VAL A 249 -4.16 1.94 -3.25
CA VAL A 249 -4.34 0.68 -3.95
C VAL A 249 -4.30 0.98 -5.43
N ASN A 250 -3.39 0.35 -6.16
CA ASN A 250 -3.23 0.54 -7.60
C ASN A 250 -3.64 -0.75 -8.31
N SER A 251 -4.41 -0.61 -9.38
CA SER A 251 -4.67 -1.72 -10.28
C SER A 251 -3.40 -2.02 -11.09
N GLY A 252 -3.13 -3.30 -11.31
CA GLY A 252 -2.46 -3.73 -12.54
C GLY A 252 -3.53 -3.74 -13.62
N THR A 253 -3.21 -3.30 -14.83
CA THR A 253 -4.10 -3.49 -15.98
C THR A 253 -4.49 -4.97 -16.07
N PRO A 254 -5.80 -5.32 -15.96
CA PRO A 254 -6.28 -6.57 -16.54
C PRO A 254 -6.00 -6.52 -18.05
N PRO A 255 -5.80 -7.65 -18.76
CA PRO A 255 -5.77 -7.61 -20.22
C PRO A 255 -7.12 -7.12 -20.70
N THR A 256 -7.22 -5.83 -21.02
CA THR A 256 -8.27 -5.33 -21.88
C THR A 256 -7.96 -5.87 -23.26
N THR A 257 -8.92 -6.57 -23.86
CA THR A 257 -8.99 -6.76 -25.30
C THR A 257 -9.77 -5.58 -25.89
N PRO A 258 -9.13 -4.63 -26.61
CA PRO A 258 -9.83 -3.76 -27.54
C PRO A 258 -9.91 -4.39 -28.95
N PRO A 259 -10.90 -3.98 -29.75
CA PRO A 259 -11.27 -4.65 -31.00
C PRO A 259 -10.31 -4.36 -32.15
N THR A 260 -10.27 -5.29 -33.09
CA THR A 260 -9.54 -5.26 -34.35
C THR A 260 -9.88 -4.02 -35.19
N ALA A 261 -8.92 -3.10 -35.43
CA ALA A 261 -8.75 -2.34 -36.68
C ALA A 261 -7.62 -1.29 -36.61
N GLY A 262 -6.75 -1.29 -37.64
CA GLY A 262 -6.01 -0.11 -38.14
C GLY A 262 -4.53 0.03 -37.74
N PRO A 263 -3.58 0.13 -38.69
CA PRO A 263 -2.16 0.34 -38.38
C PRO A 263 -1.88 1.83 -38.03
N PRO A 264 -1.14 2.15 -36.95
CA PRO A 264 -0.68 3.50 -36.69
C PRO A 264 0.75 3.76 -37.21
N THR A 265 0.91 4.91 -37.85
CA THR A 265 2.16 5.51 -38.34
C THR A 265 2.96 6.21 -37.23
N THR A 266 4.23 5.79 -37.09
CA THR A 266 5.48 6.52 -36.70
C THR A 266 5.63 7.32 -35.37
N PRO A 267 6.87 7.44 -34.82
CA PRO A 267 7.19 7.36 -33.37
C PRO A 267 7.74 8.67 -32.74
N PRO A 268 8.02 8.68 -31.42
CA PRO A 268 9.22 9.37 -30.95
C PRO A 268 10.10 8.61 -29.91
N ASN A 269 11.39 8.55 -30.29
CA ASN A 269 12.66 8.63 -29.55
C ASN A 269 13.15 7.53 -28.57
N PRO A 270 14.40 7.00 -28.72
CA PRO A 270 15.03 6.08 -27.78
C PRO A 270 15.76 6.85 -26.67
N GLY A 271 15.17 6.88 -25.48
CA GLY A 271 15.87 7.28 -24.25
C GLY A 271 16.65 6.10 -23.69
N THR A 272 17.96 6.28 -23.51
CA THR A 272 18.94 5.41 -22.85
C THR A 272 18.34 4.51 -21.75
N GLY A 273 18.19 3.22 -22.05
CA GLY A 273 17.66 2.22 -21.14
C GLY A 273 18.50 2.09 -19.86
N GLY A 274 17.87 2.25 -18.69
CA GLY A 274 18.50 2.13 -17.36
C GLY A 274 18.94 0.70 -16.99
N CYS A 275 18.99 -0.21 -17.95
CA CYS A 275 19.42 -1.60 -17.75
C CYS A 275 20.05 -2.22 -19.01
N ARG A 276 20.91 -3.22 -18.79
CA ARG A 276 21.47 -4.12 -19.81
C ARG A 276 21.16 -5.56 -19.45
N VAL A 277 20.77 -6.39 -20.43
CA VAL A 277 20.42 -7.80 -20.21
C VAL A 277 21.31 -8.72 -21.03
N GLY A 278 22.00 -9.63 -20.34
CA GLY A 278 22.65 -10.79 -20.94
C GLY A 278 21.71 -11.99 -20.97
N TYR A 279 21.67 -12.69 -22.10
CA TYR A 279 20.87 -13.89 -22.26
C TYR A 279 21.71 -14.94 -23.00
N THR A 280 22.11 -15.98 -22.28
CA THR A 280 22.87 -17.11 -22.81
C THR A 280 22.00 -18.34 -22.75
N SER A 281 21.91 -19.08 -23.86
CA SER A 281 21.07 -20.27 -23.95
C SER A 281 21.86 -21.49 -24.39
N ASN A 282 21.50 -22.64 -23.85
CA ASN A 282 21.95 -23.94 -24.34
C ASN A 282 20.72 -24.77 -24.72
N SER A 283 20.53 -25.05 -26.02
CA SER A 283 19.36 -25.76 -26.53
C SER A 283 19.74 -27.12 -27.13
N TRP A 284 18.88 -28.11 -26.93
CA TRP A 284 18.93 -29.44 -27.54
C TRP A 284 17.58 -29.76 -28.22
N GLN A 285 17.39 -31.01 -28.67
CA GLN A 285 16.28 -31.42 -29.54
C GLN A 285 14.89 -30.84 -29.18
N ASN A 286 14.50 -30.92 -27.92
CA ASN A 286 13.16 -30.53 -27.45
C ASN A 286 13.18 -29.67 -26.18
N GLY A 287 14.35 -29.17 -25.79
CA GLY A 287 14.51 -28.38 -24.57
C GLY A 287 15.69 -27.43 -24.61
N PHE A 288 15.72 -26.54 -23.64
CA PHE A 288 16.80 -25.57 -23.47
C PHE A 288 16.95 -25.15 -22.01
N THR A 289 18.12 -24.64 -21.67
CA THR A 289 18.34 -23.81 -20.48
C THR A 289 18.72 -22.40 -20.93
N ALA A 290 18.37 -21.41 -20.11
CA ALA A 290 18.74 -20.03 -20.31
C ALA A 290 19.27 -19.43 -18.99
N ASP A 291 20.44 -18.80 -19.09
CA ASP A 291 21.06 -17.99 -18.05
C ASP A 291 20.87 -16.52 -18.41
N VAL A 292 20.24 -15.77 -17.52
CA VAL A 292 19.86 -14.38 -17.72
C VAL A 292 20.52 -13.50 -16.68
N SER A 293 21.25 -12.49 -17.13
CA SER A 293 21.86 -11.47 -16.27
C SER A 293 21.22 -10.11 -16.51
N VAL A 294 20.95 -9.38 -15.44
CA VAL A 294 20.33 -8.06 -15.47
C VAL A 294 21.26 -7.07 -14.76
N THR A 295 21.87 -6.18 -15.52
CA THR A 295 22.75 -5.12 -15.01
C THR A 295 21.98 -3.81 -14.93
N ASN A 296 22.01 -3.15 -13.77
CA ASN A 296 21.53 -1.79 -13.62
C ASN A 296 22.57 -0.81 -14.17
N THR A 297 22.28 -0.17 -15.29
CA THR A 297 23.17 0.84 -15.92
C THR A 297 22.79 2.27 -15.54
N GLY A 298 21.72 2.45 -14.75
CA GLY A 298 21.31 3.74 -14.22
C GLY A 298 22.11 4.17 -12.99
N SER A 299 21.83 5.39 -12.51
CA SER A 299 22.51 6.02 -11.37
C SER A 299 21.83 5.77 -10.02
N SER A 300 20.68 5.08 -9.98
CA SER A 300 19.92 4.80 -8.76
C SER A 300 19.70 3.29 -8.58
N PRO A 301 19.67 2.78 -7.33
CA PRO A 301 19.38 1.37 -7.08
C PRO A 301 17.99 0.97 -7.58
N VAL A 302 17.89 -0.20 -8.22
CA VAL A 302 16.61 -0.85 -8.49
C VAL A 302 16.22 -1.65 -7.26
N ASN A 303 15.06 -1.36 -6.67
CA ASN A 303 14.54 -2.08 -5.49
C ASN A 303 13.28 -2.85 -5.89
N GLY A 304 13.36 -4.18 -5.86
CA GLY A 304 12.40 -5.08 -6.49
C GLY A 304 12.55 -5.01 -8.00
N TRP A 305 13.02 -6.09 -8.62
CA TRP A 305 13.18 -6.15 -10.07
C TRP A 305 12.22 -7.15 -10.70
N THR A 306 11.66 -6.74 -11.83
CA THR A 306 10.84 -7.56 -12.71
C THR A 306 11.40 -7.42 -14.11
N LEU A 307 11.94 -8.50 -14.65
CA LEU A 307 12.36 -8.58 -16.04
C LEU A 307 11.26 -9.21 -16.88
N ALA A 308 10.87 -8.55 -17.97
CA ALA A 308 9.87 -9.05 -18.91
C ALA A 308 10.44 -9.14 -20.32
N TYR A 309 10.11 -10.22 -21.03
CA TYR A 309 10.51 -10.51 -22.41
C TYR A 309 9.60 -11.57 -23.02
N ASN A 310 9.66 -11.73 -24.35
CA ASN A 310 8.85 -12.73 -25.05
C ASN A 310 9.73 -13.85 -25.59
N LEU A 311 9.44 -15.09 -25.19
CA LEU A 311 9.96 -16.27 -25.85
C LEU A 311 9.28 -16.47 -27.22
N PRO A 312 10.03 -16.83 -28.27
CA PRO A 312 9.44 -17.18 -29.56
C PRO A 312 8.42 -18.33 -29.47
N SER A 313 7.51 -18.39 -30.45
CA SER A 313 6.44 -19.39 -30.49
C SER A 313 6.97 -20.81 -30.37
N GLY A 314 6.26 -21.65 -29.62
CA GLY A 314 6.64 -23.04 -29.41
C GLY A 314 7.60 -23.27 -28.25
N GLN A 315 8.09 -22.22 -27.56
CA GLN A 315 8.93 -22.35 -26.36
C GLN A 315 8.11 -22.21 -25.07
N GLN A 316 8.34 -23.07 -24.07
CA GLN A 316 7.65 -23.07 -22.77
C GLN A 316 8.61 -23.26 -21.60
N VAL A 317 8.52 -22.43 -20.56
CA VAL A 317 9.28 -22.51 -19.32
C VAL A 317 8.71 -23.63 -18.45
N THR A 318 9.57 -24.51 -17.95
CA THR A 318 9.18 -25.66 -17.12
C THR A 318 9.64 -25.53 -15.68
N SER A 319 10.80 -24.92 -15.44
CA SER A 319 11.33 -24.65 -14.09
C SER A 319 12.29 -23.47 -14.10
N ALA A 320 12.49 -22.84 -12.94
CA ALA A 320 13.39 -21.71 -12.79
C ALA A 320 14.06 -21.68 -11.42
N TRP A 321 15.17 -20.97 -11.33
CA TRP A 321 15.93 -20.75 -10.08
C TRP A 321 16.40 -19.31 -9.99
N ASN A 322 16.64 -18.84 -8.76
CA ASN A 322 17.07 -17.46 -8.45
C ASN A 322 16.11 -16.35 -8.94
N ALA A 323 14.93 -16.72 -9.44
CA ALA A 323 13.83 -15.83 -9.78
C ALA A 323 12.51 -16.61 -9.74
N ASN A 324 11.41 -15.91 -9.48
CA ASN A 324 10.09 -16.45 -9.76
C ASN A 324 9.76 -16.15 -11.22
N VAL A 325 9.79 -17.17 -12.08
CA VAL A 325 9.56 -17.05 -13.52
C VAL A 325 8.19 -17.61 -13.85
N THR A 326 7.36 -16.78 -14.47
CA THR A 326 6.05 -17.19 -14.99
C THR A 326 6.00 -16.96 -16.49
N GLN A 327 5.24 -17.79 -17.19
CA GLN A 327 4.98 -17.62 -18.61
C GLN A 327 3.49 -17.69 -18.91
N SER A 328 3.03 -16.80 -19.79
CA SER A 328 1.68 -16.84 -20.37
C SER A 328 1.80 -16.63 -21.88
N GLY A 329 1.45 -17.66 -22.67
CA GLY A 329 1.74 -17.66 -24.10
C GLY A 329 3.24 -17.55 -24.36
N SER A 330 3.67 -16.55 -25.13
CA SER A 330 5.09 -16.22 -25.34
C SER A 330 5.68 -15.32 -24.25
N ALA A 331 4.86 -14.61 -23.46
CA ALA A 331 5.34 -13.61 -22.52
C ALA A 331 5.90 -14.27 -21.26
N VAL A 332 7.16 -13.97 -20.93
CA VAL A 332 7.85 -14.42 -19.73
C VAL A 332 8.07 -13.23 -18.79
N THR A 333 7.79 -13.45 -17.51
CA THR A 333 8.07 -12.49 -16.43
C THR A 333 8.92 -13.17 -15.37
N ALA A 334 10.12 -12.66 -15.14
CA ALA A 334 11.00 -13.07 -14.06
C ALA A 334 11.04 -12.01 -12.97
N ARG A 335 10.79 -12.40 -11.71
CA ARG A 335 10.83 -11.50 -10.55
C ARG A 335 11.88 -11.91 -9.54
N ASN A 336 12.45 -10.93 -8.87
CA ASN A 336 13.36 -11.14 -7.77
C ASN A 336 12.74 -12.03 -6.69
N ILE A 337 13.60 -12.78 -6.01
CA ILE A 337 13.25 -13.55 -4.80
C ILE A 337 14.03 -12.96 -3.63
N GLY A 338 13.33 -12.69 -2.52
CA GLY A 338 13.87 -12.27 -1.21
C GLY A 338 15.23 -11.55 -1.23
N TRP A 339 16.31 -12.32 -1.25
CA TRP A 339 17.70 -11.88 -1.14
C TRP A 339 18.26 -11.10 -2.34
N ASN A 340 17.75 -11.27 -3.56
CA ASN A 340 18.28 -10.59 -4.75
C ASN A 340 17.43 -9.38 -5.19
N GLY A 341 16.60 -8.84 -4.29
CA GLY A 341 15.65 -7.77 -4.63
C GLY A 341 16.27 -6.44 -5.06
N THR A 342 17.49 -6.14 -4.62
CA THR A 342 18.13 -4.85 -4.93
C THR A 342 19.26 -5.02 -5.95
N ILE A 343 19.25 -4.21 -7.00
CA ILE A 343 20.34 -4.07 -7.98
C ILE A 343 20.92 -2.65 -7.85
N ALA A 344 22.03 -2.50 -7.14
CA ALA A 344 22.72 -1.22 -7.06
C ALA A 344 23.23 -0.75 -8.44
N PRO A 345 23.49 0.56 -8.64
CA PRO A 345 24.10 1.07 -9.87
C PRO A 345 25.36 0.29 -10.25
N GLY A 346 25.48 -0.12 -11.52
CA GLY A 346 26.58 -0.93 -12.05
C GLY A 346 26.58 -2.40 -11.62
N SER A 347 25.70 -2.81 -10.70
CA SER A 347 25.61 -4.18 -10.21
C SER A 347 24.75 -5.05 -11.12
N THR A 348 24.93 -6.37 -11.02
CA THR A 348 24.24 -7.38 -11.82
C THR A 348 23.61 -8.43 -10.93
N VAL A 349 22.39 -8.82 -11.25
CA VAL A 349 21.75 -10.04 -10.72
C VAL A 349 21.58 -11.05 -11.83
N SER A 350 21.57 -12.33 -11.48
CA SER A 350 21.39 -13.40 -12.46
C SER A 350 20.36 -14.41 -11.98
N PHE A 351 19.61 -14.95 -12.93
CA PHE A 351 18.70 -16.07 -12.73
C PHE A 351 18.77 -17.00 -13.93
N GLY A 352 18.22 -18.20 -13.78
CA GLY A 352 18.14 -19.13 -14.89
C GLY A 352 16.83 -19.90 -14.90
N TYR A 353 16.54 -20.48 -16.06
CA TYR A 353 15.37 -21.32 -16.23
C TYR A 353 15.58 -22.39 -17.28
N GLN A 354 14.82 -23.47 -17.17
CA GLN A 354 14.69 -24.52 -18.16
C GLN A 354 13.36 -24.36 -18.90
N GLY A 355 13.35 -24.72 -20.18
CA GLY A 355 12.14 -24.81 -20.96
C GLY A 355 12.17 -25.89 -22.03
N THR A 356 11.01 -26.15 -22.62
CA THR A 356 10.83 -26.96 -23.83
C THR A 356 10.69 -26.06 -25.04
N HIS A 357 11.00 -26.57 -26.23
CA HIS A 357 10.68 -25.88 -27.48
C HIS A 357 10.24 -26.84 -28.58
N GLY A 358 9.34 -26.37 -29.45
CA GLY A 358 8.89 -27.06 -30.65
C GLY A 358 9.50 -26.42 -31.89
N GLY A 359 10.34 -27.15 -32.62
CA GLY A 359 11.01 -26.66 -33.83
C GLY A 359 12.38 -26.05 -33.55
N GLY A 360 12.73 -24.95 -34.23
CA GLY A 360 14.00 -24.26 -34.04
C GLY A 360 14.00 -23.37 -32.81
N TYR A 361 15.07 -23.44 -32.00
CA TYR A 361 15.26 -22.53 -30.87
C TYR A 361 15.67 -21.13 -31.33
N THR A 362 15.11 -20.09 -30.71
CA THR A 362 15.51 -18.70 -30.93
C THR A 362 15.46 -17.92 -29.62
N ALA A 363 16.50 -17.15 -29.32
CA ALA A 363 16.56 -16.38 -28.08
C ALA A 363 15.74 -15.06 -28.19
N PRO A 364 15.13 -14.60 -27.08
CA PRO A 364 14.45 -13.30 -27.01
C PRO A 364 15.42 -12.14 -27.33
N THR A 365 14.92 -11.11 -28.02
CA THR A 365 15.72 -9.96 -28.47
C THR A 365 15.43 -8.67 -27.71
N ALA A 366 14.28 -8.58 -27.03
CA ALA A 366 13.82 -7.37 -26.35
C ALA A 366 13.46 -7.68 -24.90
N PHE A 367 13.89 -6.80 -24.00
CA PHE A 367 13.71 -6.95 -22.56
C PHE A 367 13.31 -5.62 -21.94
N THR A 368 12.50 -5.67 -20.90
CA THR A 368 12.23 -4.52 -20.04
C THR A 368 12.48 -4.87 -18.57
N LEU A 369 13.06 -3.94 -17.81
CA LEU A 369 13.23 -4.01 -16.37
C LEU A 369 12.31 -3.00 -15.72
N ASN A 370 11.34 -3.46 -14.94
CA ASN A 370 10.31 -2.62 -14.32
C ASN A 370 9.64 -1.65 -15.33
N GLY A 371 9.43 -2.13 -16.57
CA GLY A 371 8.83 -1.35 -17.66
C GLY A 371 9.81 -0.45 -18.43
N THR A 372 11.07 -0.32 -18.00
CA THR A 372 12.10 0.41 -18.74
C THR A 372 12.79 -0.51 -19.73
N THR A 373 12.92 -0.09 -21.00
CA THR A 373 13.59 -0.90 -22.02
C THR A 373 15.06 -1.12 -21.67
N CYS A 374 15.52 -2.36 -21.76
CA CYS A 374 16.92 -2.70 -21.57
C CYS A 374 17.64 -2.85 -22.91
N THR A 375 18.93 -2.55 -22.90
CA THR A 375 19.83 -2.92 -24.00
C THR A 375 20.16 -4.41 -23.93
N ARG A 376 20.28 -5.06 -25.10
CA ARG A 376 20.76 -6.45 -25.18
C ARG A 376 22.28 -6.46 -25.20
N ALA A 377 22.86 -7.34 -24.37
CA ALA A 377 24.28 -7.47 -24.12
C ALA A 377 25.09 -8.04 -25.27
#